data_AF-A0A1J5DSS0-F1
#
_entry.id   AF-A0A1J5DSS0-F1
#
_cell.length_a   1.000
_cell.length_b   1.000
_cell.length_c   1.000
_cell.angle_alpha   90.00
_cell.angle_beta   90.00
_cell.angle_gamma   90.00
#
_symmetry.space_group_name_H-M   'P 1'
#
loop_
_entity.id
_entity.type
_entity.pdbx_description
1 polymer ?
#
loop_
_entity_poly.entity_id
_entity_poly.type
_entity_poly.pdbx_seq_one_letter_code
_entity_poly.pdbx_strand_id
1 'polypeptide(L)'
;MDQETLRQVHNILHSIVRQGMGRVGFMLNQNGRLIAHVGSSPSFHPQARFSEMTEGEEGENVYMSGIEDRYIVGVVFGELVTMETVRDAVEAARPQLTQVLSPYLPR
;
A
#
# COMPACT_ATOMS: atom_id res chain seq x y z
N MET A 1 -16.35 2.43 6.26
CA MET A 1 -15.61 1.21 6.57
C MET A 1 -15.55 1.11 8.07
N ASP A 2 -15.96 -0.03 8.63
CA ASP A 2 -15.91 -0.30 10.06
C ASP A 2 -14.47 -0.56 10.56
N GLN A 3 -14.29 -0.50 11.88
CA GLN A 3 -12.98 -0.65 12.51
C GLN A 3 -12.36 -2.04 12.31
N GLU A 4 -13.17 -3.10 12.23
CA GLU A 4 -12.68 -4.47 12.08
C GLU A 4 -12.10 -4.67 10.67
N THR A 5 -12.81 -4.20 9.64
CA THR A 5 -12.34 -4.21 8.25
C THR A 5 -11.04 -3.41 8.12
N LEU A 6 -10.96 -2.22 8.72
CA LEU A 6 -9.73 -1.42 8.71
C LEU A 6 -8.55 -2.15 9.36
N ARG A 7 -8.79 -2.82 10.48
CA ARG A 7 -7.78 -3.64 11.18
C ARG A 7 -7.28 -4.79 10.30
N GLN A 8 -8.19 -5.47 9.60
CA GLN A 8 -7.84 -6.56 8.68
C GLN A 8 -7.02 -6.06 7.49
N VAL A 9 -7.43 -4.94 6.87
CA VAL A 9 -6.65 -4.26 5.82
C VAL A 9 -5.25 -3.91 6.34
N HIS A 10 -5.15 -3.37 7.55
CA HIS A 10 -3.86 -3.03 8.17
C HIS A 10 -2.94 -4.23 8.30
N ASN A 11 -3.47 -5.37 8.76
CA ASN A 11 -2.72 -6.60 8.89
C ASN A 11 -2.22 -7.13 7.54
N ILE A 12 -3.05 -7.03 6.49
CA ILE A 12 -2.66 -7.46 5.14
C ILE A 12 -1.55 -6.55 4.59
N LEU A 13 -1.72 -5.23 4.68
CA LEU A 13 -0.68 -4.26 4.27
C LEU A 13 0.62 -4.50 5.04
N HIS A 14 0.53 -4.76 6.35
CA HIS A 14 1.70 -5.05 7.18
C HIS A 14 2.40 -6.32 6.70
N SER A 15 1.66 -7.38 6.35
CA SER A 15 2.24 -8.61 5.79
C SER A 15 3.03 -8.34 4.50
N ILE A 16 2.48 -7.53 3.58
CA ILE A 16 3.16 -7.14 2.33
C ILE A 16 4.49 -6.43 2.62
N VAL A 17 4.48 -5.47 3.54
CA VAL A 17 5.69 -4.71 3.92
C VAL A 17 6.72 -5.60 4.63
N ARG A 18 6.26 -6.44 5.57
CA ARG A 18 7.14 -7.19 6.48
C ARG A 18 7.91 -8.33 5.81
N GLN A 19 7.54 -8.73 4.60
CA GLN A 19 8.30 -9.68 3.79
C GLN A 19 9.64 -9.10 3.26
N GLY A 20 10.08 -7.94 3.78
CA GLY A 20 11.37 -7.31 3.47
C GLY A 20 11.38 -6.51 2.18
N MET A 21 10.21 -6.35 1.55
CA MET A 21 10.07 -5.79 0.22
C MET A 21 9.62 -4.33 0.23
N GLY A 22 8.80 -3.93 1.20
CA GLY A 22 8.21 -2.59 1.25
C GLY A 22 8.75 -1.76 2.42
N ARG A 23 8.80 -0.44 2.23
CA ARG A 23 8.96 0.57 3.29
C ARG A 23 7.61 1.08 3.76
N VAL A 24 6.66 1.22 2.84
CA VAL A 24 5.27 1.61 3.12
C VAL A 24 4.32 0.73 2.31
N GLY A 25 3.22 0.31 2.95
CA GLY A 25 2.05 -0.25 2.27
C GLY A 25 0.85 0.66 2.53
N PHE A 26 0.11 1.05 1.51
CA PHE A 26 -1.01 1.97 1.63
C PHE A 26 -2.21 1.55 0.79
N MET A 27 -3.38 2.05 1.15
CA MET A 27 -4.61 1.84 0.40
C MET A 27 -5.38 3.13 0.23
N LEU A 28 -5.79 3.42 -1.01
CA LEU A 28 -6.61 4.57 -1.39
C LEU A 28 -8.00 4.09 -1.81
N ASN A 29 -9.02 4.95 -1.68
CA ASN A 29 -10.28 4.76 -2.40
C ASN A 29 -10.20 5.38 -3.81
N GLN A 30 -11.24 5.16 -4.62
CA GLN A 30 -11.43 5.73 -5.95
C GLN A 30 -11.33 7.26 -6.05
N ASN A 31 -11.47 7.98 -4.93
CA ASN A 31 -11.34 9.45 -4.89
C ASN A 31 -9.91 9.90 -4.51
N GLY A 32 -8.95 8.97 -4.42
CA GLY A 32 -7.58 9.26 -3.97
C GLY A 32 -7.45 9.48 -2.47
N ARG A 33 -8.50 9.25 -1.67
CA ARG A 33 -8.44 9.40 -0.21
C ARG A 33 -7.70 8.21 0.39
N LEU A 34 -6.69 8.48 1.19
CA LEU A 34 -5.99 7.48 2.01
C LEU A 34 -6.96 6.85 3.02
N ILE A 35 -7.01 5.52 3.02
CA ILE A 35 -7.85 4.71 3.93
C ILE A 35 -6.99 4.15 5.06
N ALA A 36 -5.85 3.59 4.70
CA ALA A 36 -4.93 2.94 5.64
C ALA A 36 -3.50 3.01 5.08
N HIS A 37 -2.51 3.00 5.97
CA HIS A 37 -1.11 2.80 5.63
C HIS A 37 -0.37 2.05 6.74
N VAL A 38 0.76 1.43 6.42
CA VAL A 38 1.70 0.85 7.37
C VAL A 38 3.13 1.19 6.93
N GLY A 39 4.06 1.19 7.88
CA GLY A 39 5.45 1.52 7.62
C GLY A 39 5.69 3.03 7.48
N SER A 40 6.88 3.39 7.03
CA SER A 40 7.31 4.78 6.90
C SER A 40 8.38 4.89 5.82
N SER A 41 8.33 5.98 5.03
CA SER A 41 9.42 6.36 4.13
C SER A 41 9.47 7.89 4.01
N PRO A 42 10.64 8.50 3.77
CA PRO A 42 10.75 9.95 3.51
C PRO A 42 9.93 10.40 2.29
N SER A 43 9.78 9.53 1.29
CA SER A 43 9.02 9.81 0.06
C SER A 43 7.51 9.63 0.21
N PHE A 44 7.02 9.23 1.39
CA PHE A 44 5.59 9.03 1.63
C PHE A 44 5.13 9.74 2.91
N HIS A 45 4.22 10.71 2.76
CA HIS A 45 3.57 11.33 3.89
C HIS A 45 2.03 11.31 3.73
N PRO A 46 1.27 10.78 4.71
CA PRO A 46 -0.20 10.66 4.63
C PRO A 46 -0.93 11.98 4.44
N GLN A 47 -0.30 13.08 4.85
CA GLN A 47 -0.85 14.44 4.81
C GLN A 47 -0.15 15.33 3.77
N ALA A 48 0.58 14.75 2.82
CA ALA A 48 1.33 15.48 1.78
C ALA A 48 2.31 16.53 2.33
N ARG A 49 2.98 16.22 3.46
CA ARG A 49 4.03 17.03 4.05
C ARG A 49 5.36 16.30 3.85
N PHE A 50 6.03 16.61 2.76
CA PHE A 50 7.30 15.99 2.44
C PHE A 50 8.43 16.82 3.05
N SER A 51 9.43 16.13 3.62
CA SER A 51 10.68 16.76 4.02
C SER A 51 11.40 17.28 2.78
N GLU A 52 12.28 18.27 2.95
CA GLU A 52 13.20 18.65 1.88
C GLU A 52 14.07 17.43 1.54
N MET A 53 14.02 16.99 0.28
CA MET A 53 14.89 15.92 -0.22
C MET A 53 16.32 16.43 -0.22
N THR A 54 17.22 15.72 0.45
CA THR A 54 18.65 16.03 0.44
C THR A 54 19.33 15.28 -0.71
N GLU A 55 20.30 15.91 -1.39
CA GLU A 55 21.07 15.23 -2.43
C GLU A 55 21.80 14.02 -1.83
N GLY A 56 21.56 12.83 -2.40
CA GLY A 56 22.22 11.58 -1.99
C GLY A 56 21.36 10.58 -1.20
N GLU A 57 20.07 10.86 -0.98
CA GLU A 57 19.15 9.85 -0.43
C GLU A 57 18.90 8.71 -1.44
N GLU A 58 18.87 7.46 -0.94
CA GLU A 58 18.50 6.30 -1.76
C GLU A 58 17.12 6.50 -2.39
N GLY A 59 16.99 6.27 -3.70
CA GLY A 59 15.70 6.37 -4.34
C GLY A 59 14.72 5.30 -3.88
N GLU A 60 13.44 5.62 -4.03
CA GLU A 60 12.34 4.73 -3.70
C GLU A 60 11.42 4.61 -4.92
N ASN A 61 10.90 3.40 -5.12
CA ASN A 61 9.96 3.07 -6.18
C ASN A 61 8.56 2.89 -5.60
N VAL A 62 7.55 3.01 -6.45
CA VAL A 62 6.15 2.76 -6.10
C VAL A 62 5.52 1.76 -7.06
N TYR A 63 4.80 0.79 -6.51
CA TYR A 63 3.92 -0.10 -7.24
C TYR A 63 2.49 0.16 -6.80
N MET A 64 1.57 0.30 -7.74
CA MET A 64 0.15 0.53 -7.47
C MET A 64 -0.70 -0.40 -8.31
N SER A 65 -1.75 -0.97 -7.70
CA SER A 65 -2.68 -1.84 -8.39
C SER A 65 -4.11 -1.59 -7.90
N GLY A 66 -5.06 -1.59 -8.83
CA GLY A 66 -6.48 -1.47 -8.52
C GLY A 66 -7.04 -2.75 -7.89
N ILE A 67 -8.01 -2.60 -6.99
CA ILE A 67 -8.84 -3.67 -6.45
C ILE A 67 -10.29 -3.34 -6.82
N GLU A 68 -10.86 -4.11 -7.76
CA GLU A 68 -12.29 -4.10 -8.12
C GLU A 68 -12.84 -2.69 -8.38
N ASP A 69 -12.06 -1.88 -9.13
CA ASP A 69 -12.31 -0.49 -9.54
C ASP A 69 -12.60 0.54 -8.43
N ARG A 70 -12.57 0.14 -7.15
CA ARG A 70 -12.97 0.99 -6.03
C ARG A 70 -11.81 1.39 -5.13
N TYR A 71 -10.78 0.57 -5.08
CA TYR A 71 -9.62 0.77 -4.21
C TYR A 71 -8.34 0.64 -5.01
N ILE A 72 -7.29 1.27 -4.48
CA ILE A 72 -5.93 1.11 -4.98
C ILE A 72 -5.08 0.66 -3.81
N VAL A 73 -4.37 -0.45 -3.97
CA VAL A 73 -3.29 -0.84 -3.07
C VAL A 73 -1.98 -0.34 -3.65
N GLY A 74 -1.14 0.24 -2.80
CA GLY A 74 0.17 0.74 -3.18
C GLY A 74 1.26 0.32 -2.21
N VAL A 75 2.47 0.14 -2.73
CA VAL A 75 3.65 -0.22 -1.96
C VAL A 75 4.79 0.69 -2.38
N VAL A 76 5.43 1.35 -1.42
CA VAL A 76 6.71 2.06 -1.59
C VAL A 76 7.83 1.12 -1.18
N PHE A 77 8.87 1.00 -1.99
CA PHE A 77 9.97 0.07 -1.78
C PHE A 77 11.31 0.68 -2.20
N GLY A 78 12.42 0.17 -1.65
CA GLY A 78 13.76 0.66 -1.99
C GLY A 78 14.21 0.22 -3.39
N GLU A 79 15.17 0.94 -3.96
CA GLU A 79 15.76 0.68 -5.29
C GLU A 79 16.23 -0.76 -5.54
N LEU A 80 16.73 -1.44 -4.51
CA LEU A 80 17.24 -2.81 -4.63
C LEU A 80 16.15 -3.88 -4.74
N VAL A 81 14.88 -3.53 -4.47
CA VAL A 81 13.75 -4.46 -4.57
C VAL A 81 13.14 -4.35 -5.97
N THR A 82 12.94 -5.49 -6.63
CA THR A 82 12.36 -5.48 -7.99
C THR A 82 10.85 -5.25 -7.94
N MET A 83 10.33 -4.60 -8.99
CA MET A 83 8.89 -4.39 -9.15
C MET A 83 8.12 -5.72 -9.25
N GLU A 84 8.71 -6.75 -9.84
CA GLU A 84 8.12 -8.09 -9.93
C GLU A 84 7.93 -8.71 -8.54
N THR A 85 8.93 -8.62 -7.67
CA THR A 85 8.85 -9.10 -6.28
C THR A 85 7.69 -8.44 -5.52
N VAL A 86 7.52 -7.12 -5.69
CA VAL A 86 6.42 -6.37 -5.05
C VAL A 86 5.07 -6.70 -5.67
N ARG A 87 5.00 -6.81 -7.01
CA ARG A 87 3.79 -7.22 -7.73
C ARG A 87 3.31 -8.57 -7.22
N ASP A 88 4.19 -9.56 -7.14
CA ASP A 88 3.84 -10.92 -6.74
C ASP A 88 3.32 -10.96 -5.29
N ALA A 89 3.90 -10.16 -4.39
CA ALA A 89 3.40 -10.01 -3.02
C ALA A 89 2.00 -9.39 -2.96
N VAL A 90 1.74 -8.37 -3.79
CA VAL A 90 0.41 -7.74 -3.89
C VAL A 90 -0.61 -8.71 -4.49
N GLU A 91 -0.26 -9.43 -5.54
CA GLU A 91 -1.13 -10.43 -6.17
C GLU A 91 -1.45 -11.59 -5.21
N ALA A 92 -0.49 -12.04 -4.41
CA ALA A 92 -0.73 -13.04 -3.37
C ALA A 92 -1.69 -12.54 -2.26
N ALA A 93 -1.64 -11.24 -1.94
CA ALA A 93 -2.52 -10.62 -0.95
C ALA A 93 -3.91 -10.24 -1.52
N ARG A 94 -4.04 -10.09 -2.84
CA ARG A 94 -5.25 -9.63 -3.52
C ARG A 94 -6.52 -10.40 -3.12
N PRO A 95 -6.55 -11.74 -3.08
CA PRO A 95 -7.76 -12.47 -2.70
C PRO A 95 -8.26 -12.11 -1.30
N GLN A 96 -7.34 -11.92 -0.34
CA GLN A 96 -7.67 -11.55 1.03
C GLN A 96 -8.18 -10.10 1.10
N LEU A 97 -7.54 -9.17 0.37
CA LEU A 97 -8.02 -7.80 0.26
C LEU A 97 -9.43 -7.75 -0.32
N THR A 98 -9.67 -8.43 -1.44
CA THR A 98 -11.00 -8.49 -2.07
C THR A 98 -12.05 -9.08 -1.11
N GLN A 99 -11.73 -10.15 -0.38
CA GLN A 99 -12.64 -10.75 0.59
C GLN A 99 -12.99 -9.75 1.72
N VAL A 100 -12.00 -9.12 2.32
CA VAL A 100 -12.17 -8.14 3.40
C VAL A 100 -12.96 -6.91 2.92
N LEU A 101 -12.72 -6.48 1.69
CA LEU A 101 -13.36 -5.32 1.09
C LEU A 101 -14.74 -5.63 0.48
N SER A 102 -15.13 -6.91 0.34
CA SER A 102 -16.37 -7.32 -0.32
C SER A 102 -17.65 -6.61 0.13
N PRO A 103 -17.87 -6.25 1.42
CA PRO A 103 -19.06 -5.48 1.82
C PRO A 103 -19.09 -4.05 1.23
N TYR A 104 -17.94 -3.59 0.75
CA TYR A 104 -17.68 -2.29 0.17
C TYR A 104 -17.26 -2.41 -1.30
N LEU A 105 -17.62 -3.45 -2.01
CA LEU A 105 -17.46 -3.52 -3.47
C LEU A 105 -18.82 -3.40 -4.16
N PRO A 106 -18.88 -2.89 -5.40
CA PRO A 106 -20.10 -2.98 -6.20
C PRO A 106 -20.50 -4.45 -6.38
N ARG A 107 -21.81 -4.71 -6.41
CA ARG A 107 -22.37 -6.03 -6.68
C ARG A 107 -22.42 -6.31 -8.17
#